data_AF-A0A075IL70-F1
#
_entry.id   AF-A0A075IL70-F1
#
_cell.length_a   1.000
_cell.length_b   1.000
_cell.length_c   1.000
_cell.angle_alpha   90.00
_cell.angle_beta   90.00
_cell.angle_gamma   90.00
#
_symmetry.space_group_name_H-M   'P 1'
#
loop_
_entity.id
_entity.type
_entity.pdbx_description
1 polymer ?
#
loop_
_entity_poly.entity_id
_entity_poly.type
_entity_poly.pdbx_seq_one_letter_code
_entity_poly.pdbx_strand_id
1 'polypeptide(L)'
;MIKAKDLYTVISAVFPLYVTMFLAYGSVKWWNIFSPEQCAGINRFVATFAVPLLSFEFIYNINPYKMNLKFIAADVISKVIVLVVLGLWGKFARKERLDWVITLFSLSTLPNTLVMGIPLLKAMYG
;
A
#
# COMPACT_ATOMS: atom_id res chain seq x y z
N MET A 1 -1.19 -2.72 24.72
CA MET A 1 -0.89 -1.27 24.73
C MET A 1 0.35 -1.05 23.89
N ILE A 2 0.27 -0.28 22.81
CA ILE A 2 1.38 -0.07 21.87
C ILE A 2 2.52 0.61 22.64
N LYS A 3 3.71 -0.01 22.67
CA LYS A 3 4.87 0.55 23.37
C LYS A 3 5.56 1.57 22.46
N ALA A 4 6.21 2.57 23.04
CA ALA A 4 7.01 3.55 22.29
C ALA A 4 8.09 2.89 21.41
N LYS A 5 8.58 1.71 21.81
CA LYS A 5 9.51 0.89 21.04
C LYS A 5 8.90 0.38 19.73
N ASP A 6 7.62 -0.01 19.74
CA ASP A 6 6.91 -0.49 18.54
C ASP A 6 6.74 0.67 17.55
N LEU A 7 6.48 1.88 18.06
CA LEU A 7 6.40 3.10 17.25
C LEU A 7 7.75 3.43 16.57
N TYR A 8 8.85 3.32 17.32
CA TYR A 8 10.20 3.51 16.77
C TYR A 8 10.53 2.50 15.67
N THR A 9 10.18 1.22 15.86
CA THR A 9 10.38 0.18 14.85
C THR A 9 9.62 0.49 13.57
N VAL A 10 8.37 0.94 13.67
CA VAL A 10 7.58 1.35 12.50
C VAL A 10 8.22 2.55 11.81
N ILE A 11 8.52 3.63 12.54
CA ILE A 11 9.12 4.84 11.96
C ILE A 11 10.45 4.52 11.26
N SER A 12 11.32 3.73 11.90
CA SER A 12 12.60 3.32 11.31
C SER A 12 12.45 2.50 10.04
N ALA A 13 11.37 1.72 9.89
CA ALA A 13 11.11 0.93 8.70
C ALA A 13 10.58 1.77 7.53
N VAL A 14 9.75 2.79 7.81
CA VAL A 14 9.15 3.63 6.76
C VAL A 14 10.04 4.84 6.40
N PHE A 15 10.92 5.28 7.30
CA PHE A 15 11.79 6.44 7.05
C PHE A 15 12.61 6.33 5.75
N PRO A 16 13.31 5.22 5.44
CA PRO A 16 14.07 5.09 4.19
C PRO A 16 13.21 5.21 2.94
N LEU A 17 11.97 4.71 2.98
CA LEU A 17 11.02 4.79 1.87
C LEU A 17 10.60 6.24 1.61
N TYR A 18 10.28 7.01 2.64
CA TYR A 18 9.93 8.41 2.46
C TYR A 18 11.12 9.27 2.02
N VAL A 19 12.32 8.98 2.53
CA VAL A 19 13.54 9.68 2.09
C VAL A 19 13.79 9.45 0.60
N THR A 20 13.68 8.21 0.12
CA THR A 20 13.86 7.90 -1.31
C THR A 20 12.79 8.56 -2.18
N MET A 21 11.52 8.56 -1.76
CA MET A 21 10.45 9.28 -2.47
C MET A 21 10.69 10.78 -2.55
N PHE A 22 11.17 11.41 -1.46
CA PHE A 22 11.47 12.83 -1.44
C PHE A 22 12.66 13.18 -2.33
N LEU A 23 13.72 12.37 -2.31
CA LEU A 23 14.87 12.52 -3.20
C LEU A 23 14.48 12.37 -4.68
N ALA A 24 13.65 11.38 -5.00
CA ALA A 24 13.13 11.19 -6.36
C ALA A 24 12.33 12.42 -6.82
N TYR A 25 11.44 12.95 -5.96
CA TYR A 25 10.69 14.17 -6.27
C TYR A 25 11.61 15.37 -6.46
N GLY A 26 12.59 15.55 -5.58
CA GLY A 26 13.52 16.67 -5.67
C GLY A 26 14.45 16.61 -6.88
N SER A 27 14.85 15.40 -7.28
CA SER A 27 15.64 15.13 -8.49
C SER A 27 14.94 15.59 -9.76
N VAL A 28 13.62 15.37 -9.85
CA VAL A 28 12.80 15.80 -10.98
C VAL A 28 12.49 17.30 -10.90
N LYS A 29 12.07 17.79 -9.73
CA LYS A 29 11.54 19.16 -9.59
C LYS A 29 12.61 20.26 -9.55
N TRP A 30 13.67 20.07 -8.77
CA TRP A 30 14.69 21.11 -8.55
C TRP A 30 15.94 20.91 -9.39
N TRP A 31 16.36 19.65 -9.59
CA TRP A 31 17.59 19.35 -10.32
C TRP A 31 17.39 18.98 -11.80
N ASN A 32 16.14 18.77 -12.27
CA ASN A 32 15.82 18.35 -13.64
C ASN A 32 16.72 17.22 -14.18
N ILE A 33 17.16 16.30 -13.31
CA ILE A 33 18.07 15.20 -13.69
C ILE A 33 17.35 14.19 -14.60
N PHE A 34 16.04 14.06 -14.43
CA PHE A 34 15.19 13.16 -15.21
C PHE A 34 14.13 13.94 -15.98
N SER A 35 14.01 13.67 -17.28
CA SER A 35 12.92 14.20 -18.08
C SER A 35 11.61 13.44 -17.82
N PRO A 36 10.44 14.04 -18.09
CA PRO A 36 9.15 13.35 -17.93
C PRO A 36 9.04 12.05 -18.73
N GLU A 37 9.66 11.99 -19.91
CA GLU A 37 9.70 10.78 -20.74
C GLU A 37 10.55 9.68 -20.10
N GLN A 38 11.68 10.03 -19.45
CA GLN A 38 12.49 9.07 -18.70
C GLN A 38 11.75 8.54 -17.47
N CYS A 39 11.04 9.39 -16.73
CA CYS A 39 10.20 8.95 -15.61
C CYS A 39 9.07 8.02 -16.08
N ALA A 40 8.43 8.31 -17.21
CA ALA A 40 7.43 7.43 -17.81
C ALA A 40 8.04 6.09 -18.26
N GLY A 41 9.26 6.12 -18.83
CA GLY A 41 10.02 4.92 -19.18
C GLY A 41 10.33 4.04 -17.97
N ILE A 42 10.79 4.64 -16.86
CA ILE A 42 11.03 3.94 -15.59
C ILE A 42 9.72 3.35 -15.06
N ASN A 43 8.63 4.11 -15.02
CA ASN A 43 7.34 3.62 -14.54
C ASN A 43 6.83 2.44 -15.39
N ARG A 44 7.01 2.50 -16.71
CA ARG A 44 6.65 1.40 -17.62
C ARG A 44 7.51 0.16 -17.39
N PHE A 45 8.81 0.33 -17.18
CA PHE A 45 9.71 -0.77 -16.84
C PHE A 45 9.30 -1.42 -15.50
N VAL A 46 9.05 -0.62 -14.47
CA VAL A 46 8.61 -1.10 -13.16
C VAL A 46 7.29 -1.85 -13.27
N ALA A 47 6.30 -1.31 -13.98
CA ALA A 47 5.00 -1.95 -14.18
C ALA A 47 5.08 -3.24 -14.99
N THR A 48 5.97 -3.32 -15.98
CA THR A 48 6.04 -4.48 -16.90
C THR A 48 6.92 -5.60 -16.37
N PHE A 49 8.01 -5.28 -15.67
CA PHE A 49 9.02 -6.26 -15.25
C PHE A 49 9.13 -6.40 -13.73
N ALA A 50 9.39 -5.29 -13.03
CA ALA A 50 9.69 -5.35 -11.60
C ALA A 50 8.48 -5.80 -10.77
N VAL A 51 7.29 -5.25 -11.03
CA VAL A 51 6.07 -5.58 -10.29
C VAL A 51 5.66 -7.05 -10.49
N PRO A 52 5.59 -7.59 -11.72
CA PRO A 52 5.30 -9.01 -11.91
C PRO A 52 6.33 -9.95 -11.29
N LEU A 53 7.63 -9.65 -11.44
CA LEU A 53 8.70 -10.48 -10.89
C LEU A 53 8.65 -10.54 -9.36
N LEU A 54 8.51 -9.37 -8.72
CA LEU A 54 8.39 -9.29 -7.27
C LEU A 54 7.12 -9.98 -6.78
N SER A 55 6.00 -9.84 -7.52
CA SER A 55 4.76 -10.55 -7.20
C SER A 55 4.95 -12.07 -7.27
N PHE A 56 5.69 -12.56 -8.26
CA PHE A 56 6.02 -13.99 -8.35
C PHE A 56 6.89 -14.45 -7.18
N GLU A 57 7.94 -13.70 -6.82
CA GLU A 57 8.78 -14.00 -5.67
C GLU A 57 7.96 -14.07 -4.38
N PHE A 58 7.00 -13.15 -4.17
CA PHE A 58 6.11 -13.22 -3.03
C PHE A 58 5.17 -14.43 -3.07
N ILE A 59 4.47 -14.65 -4.19
CA ILE A 59 3.49 -15.74 -4.31
C ILE A 59 4.17 -17.10 -4.13
N TYR A 60 5.37 -17.29 -4.68
CA TYR A 60 6.11 -18.53 -4.55
C TYR A 60 6.50 -18.84 -3.09
N ASN A 61 6.81 -17.82 -2.29
CA ASN A 61 7.18 -17.98 -0.88
C ASN A 61 5.97 -18.06 0.07
N ILE A 62 4.75 -17.82 -0.40
CA ILE A 62 3.53 -17.93 0.42
C ILE A 62 3.17 -19.40 0.61
N ASN A 63 3.34 -19.89 1.84
CA ASN A 63 2.77 -21.15 2.30
C ASN A 63 1.42 -20.90 3.01
N PRO A 64 0.25 -21.25 2.42
CA PRO A 64 -1.07 -20.98 2.98
C PRO A 64 -1.33 -21.66 4.33
N TYR A 65 -0.66 -22.78 4.60
CA TYR A 65 -0.90 -23.60 5.79
C TYR A 65 -0.23 -23.06 7.06
N LYS A 66 0.75 -22.15 6.91
CA LYS A 66 1.45 -21.52 8.04
C LYS A 66 0.96 -20.10 8.34
N MET A 67 -0.01 -19.59 7.58
CA MET A 67 -0.50 -18.23 7.77
C MET A 67 -1.38 -18.12 9.00
N ASN A 68 -1.29 -17.01 9.71
CA ASN A 68 -2.18 -16.72 10.83
C ASN A 68 -3.61 -16.41 10.33
N LEU A 69 -4.46 -17.44 10.31
CA LEU A 69 -5.86 -17.35 9.88
C LEU A 69 -6.68 -16.32 10.66
N LYS A 70 -6.35 -16.08 11.95
CA LYS A 70 -7.03 -15.05 12.75
C LYS A 70 -6.73 -13.64 12.24
N PHE A 71 -5.49 -13.41 11.80
CA PHE A 71 -5.09 -12.13 11.22
C PHE A 71 -5.75 -11.90 9.85
N ILE A 72 -5.82 -12.94 9.00
CA ILE A 72 -6.55 -12.89 7.74
C ILE A 72 -8.03 -12.58 7.98
N ALA A 73 -8.67 -13.28 8.91
CA ALA A 73 -10.07 -13.06 9.24
C ALA A 73 -10.31 -11.62 9.76
N ALA A 74 -9.42 -11.10 10.60
CA ALA A 74 -9.50 -9.72 11.09
C ALA A 74 -9.35 -8.69 9.96
N ASP A 75 -8.40 -8.88 9.03
CA ASP A 75 -8.23 -8.01 7.86
C ASP A 75 -9.46 -8.04 6.94
N VAL A 76 -10.01 -9.23 6.67
CA VAL A 76 -11.23 -9.40 5.86
C VAL A 76 -12.43 -8.71 6.53
N ILE A 77 -12.65 -8.94 7.83
CA ILE A 77 -13.75 -8.31 8.58
C ILE A 77 -13.62 -6.79 8.55
N SER A 78 -12.42 -6.26 8.79
CA SER A 78 -12.15 -4.81 8.75
C SER A 78 -12.49 -4.22 7.37
N LYS A 79 -12.03 -4.85 6.29
CA LYS A 79 -12.34 -4.41 4.92
C LYS A 79 -13.81 -4.49 4.57
N VAL A 80 -14.51 -5.54 5.03
CA VAL A 80 -15.96 -5.67 4.83
C VAL A 80 -16.72 -4.56 5.58
N ILE A 81 -16.33 -4.24 6.81
CA ILE A 81 -16.94 -3.14 7.57
C ILE A 81 -16.75 -1.82 6.84
N VAL A 82 -15.53 -1.53 6.37
CA VAL A 82 -15.23 -0.31 5.60
C VAL A 82 -16.08 -0.23 4.33
N LEU A 83 -16.19 -1.34 3.58
CA LEU A 83 -17.03 -1.43 2.39
C LEU A 83 -18.51 -1.18 2.69
N VAL A 84 -19.05 -1.74 3.77
CA VAL A 84 -20.45 -1.55 4.17
C VAL A 84 -20.70 -0.09 4.55
N VAL A 85 -19.83 0.51 5.36
CA VAL A 85 -19.94 1.92 5.77
C VAL A 85 -19.89 2.85 4.56
N LEU A 86 -18.92 2.64 3.66
CA LEU A 86 -18.76 3.43 2.45
C LEU A 86 -19.88 3.19 1.43
N GLY A 87 -20.38 1.96 1.32
CA GLY A 87 -21.50 1.61 0.45
C GLY A 87 -22.82 2.23 0.93
N LEU A 88 -23.08 2.22 2.25
CA LEU A 88 -24.22 2.91 2.84
C LEU A 88 -24.10 4.42 2.64
N TRP A 89 -22.92 4.99 2.90
CA TRP A 89 -22.66 6.41 2.67
C TRP A 89 -22.87 6.78 1.20
N GLY A 90 -22.38 5.99 0.25
CA GLY A 90 -22.59 6.21 -1.18
C GLY A 90 -24.06 6.11 -1.61
N LYS A 91 -24.84 5.23 -0.98
CA LYS A 91 -26.27 5.06 -1.25
C LYS A 91 -27.13 6.20 -0.69
N PHE A 92 -26.76 6.75 0.47
CA PHE A 92 -27.48 7.85 1.12
C PHE A 92 -26.97 9.24 0.73
N ALA A 93 -25.81 9.35 0.09
CA ALA A 93 -25.26 10.61 -0.35
C ALA A 93 -25.76 11.02 -1.75
N ARG A 94 -25.93 12.34 -1.96
CA ARG A 94 -26.25 12.92 -3.27
C ARG A 94 -25.14 12.60 -4.29
N LYS A 95 -25.52 12.50 -5.58
CA LYS A 95 -24.70 12.08 -6.74
C LYS A 95 -23.25 12.61 -6.78
N GLU A 96 -22.99 13.82 -6.28
CA GLU A 96 -21.65 14.45 -6.27
C GLU A 96 -20.66 13.84 -5.25
N ARG A 97 -21.08 12.89 -4.41
CA ARG A 97 -20.26 12.34 -3.31
C ARG A 97 -19.68 10.94 -3.57
N LEU A 98 -19.96 10.35 -4.73
CA LEU A 98 -19.43 9.03 -5.12
C LEU A 98 -17.92 9.05 -5.34
N ASP A 99 -17.38 10.13 -5.92
CA ASP A 99 -15.93 10.28 -6.09
C ASP A 99 -15.20 10.32 -4.74
N TRP A 100 -15.81 10.93 -3.73
CA TRP A 100 -15.30 10.93 -2.36
C TRP A 100 -15.35 9.55 -1.72
N VAL A 101 -16.39 8.76 -1.98
CA VAL A 101 -16.48 7.38 -1.52
C VAL A 101 -15.40 6.52 -2.16
N ILE A 102 -15.17 6.66 -3.47
CA ILE A 102 -14.10 5.95 -4.18
C ILE A 102 -12.73 6.36 -3.63
N THR A 103 -12.51 7.65 -3.40
CA THR A 103 -11.24 8.16 -2.86
C THR A 103 -10.98 7.68 -1.44
N LEU A 104 -11.99 7.72 -0.55
CA LEU A 104 -11.86 7.22 0.82
C LEU A 104 -11.68 5.70 0.85
N PHE A 105 -12.40 4.98 -0.01
CA PHE A 105 -12.22 3.54 -0.18
C PHE A 105 -10.78 3.24 -0.58
N SER A 106 -10.32 3.84 -1.67
CA SER A 106 -8.94 3.72 -2.15
C SER A 106 -7.92 4.05 -1.06
N LEU A 107 -8.08 5.16 -0.34
CA LEU A 107 -7.15 5.56 0.72
C LEU A 107 -7.12 4.57 1.89
N SER A 108 -8.27 3.99 2.24
CA SER A 108 -8.41 3.04 3.35
C SER A 108 -8.01 1.60 3.00
N THR A 109 -8.17 1.19 1.74
CA THR A 109 -7.98 -0.21 1.30
C THR A 109 -6.81 -0.42 0.35
N LEU A 110 -6.21 0.63 -0.20
CA LEU A 110 -4.92 0.57 -0.91
C LEU A 110 -3.79 1.12 -0.02
N PRO A 111 -3.47 0.49 1.12
CA PRO A 111 -2.15 0.67 1.68
C PRO A 111 -1.20 0.00 0.67
N ASN A 112 -0.55 0.82 -0.16
CA ASN A 112 0.36 0.45 -1.24
C ASN A 112 0.95 -0.97 -1.07
N THR A 113 0.61 -1.88 -1.98
CA THR A 113 0.98 -3.30 -1.94
C THR A 113 2.48 -3.54 -1.71
N LEU A 114 3.33 -2.60 -2.16
CA LEU A 114 4.78 -2.64 -1.96
C LEU A 114 5.25 -2.08 -0.62
N VAL A 115 4.63 -0.99 -0.15
CA VAL A 115 5.09 -0.25 1.04
C VAL A 115 4.55 -0.88 2.31
N MET A 116 3.28 -1.27 2.30
CA MET A 116 2.57 -1.82 3.46
C MET A 116 2.31 -3.32 3.32
N GLY A 117 2.25 -3.86 2.09
CA GLY A 117 2.01 -5.28 1.87
C GLY A 117 3.16 -6.19 2.33
N ILE A 118 4.42 -5.76 2.19
CA ILE A 118 5.59 -6.55 2.65
C ILE A 118 5.61 -6.67 4.19
N PRO A 119 5.47 -5.57 4.97
CA PRO A 119 5.31 -5.67 6.43
C PRO A 119 4.09 -6.50 6.87
N LEU A 120 2.96 -6.39 6.16
CA LEU A 120 1.76 -7.18 6.44
C LEU A 120 2.00 -8.68 6.22
N LEU A 121 2.62 -9.07 5.11
CA LEU A 121 3.00 -10.46 4.84
C LEU A 121 3.93 -11.00 5.93
N LYS A 122 4.92 -10.21 6.35
CA LYS A 122 5.80 -10.60 7.46
C LYS A 122 5.01 -10.85 8.75
N ALA A 123 4.08 -9.97 9.10
CA ALA A 123 3.22 -10.14 10.27
C ALA A 123 2.27 -11.36 10.17
N MET A 124 1.91 -11.81 8.97
CA MET A 124 1.10 -13.02 8.75
C MET A 124 1.87 -14.31 9.01
N TYR A 125 3.19 -14.29 8.85
CA TYR A 125 4.09 -15.42 9.09
C TYR A 125 4.79 -15.39 10.46
N GLY A 126 4.74 -14.26 11.18
CA GLY A 126 5.38 -14.05 12.48
C GLY A 126 6.58 -13.11 12.38
#